data_AF-A0A3C0HHG9-F1
#
_entry.id   AF-A0A3C0HHG9-F1
#
_cell.length_a   1.000
_cell.length_b   1.000
_cell.length_c   1.000
_cell.angle_alpha   90.00
_cell.angle_beta   90.00
_cell.angle_gamma   90.00
#
_symmetry.space_group_name_H-M   'P 1'
#
loop_
_entity.id
_entity.type
_entity.pdbx_description
1 polymer ?
#
loop_
_entity_poly.entity_id
_entity_poly.type
_entity_poly.pdbx_seq_one_letter_code
_entity_poly.pdbx_strand_id
1 'polypeptide(L)' 'VRPLTARDREIAAMVGPEMRRRGMRFVGLDVIGGHLTEVNVTSPTCIREIDAGAGLNIAGLLFDALERDAA' A
#
# COMPACT_ATOMS: atom_id res chain seq x y z
N VAL A 1 12.76 -8.53 1.89
CA VAL A 1 11.28 -8.57 1.81
C VAL A 1 10.81 -9.78 1.02
N ARG A 2 9.54 -10.19 1.18
CA ARG A 2 8.91 -11.28 0.42
C ARG A 2 8.12 -10.72 -0.77
N PRO A 3 8.16 -11.34 -1.96
CA PRO A 3 7.26 -10.97 -3.06
C PRO A 3 5.78 -11.14 -2.70
N LEU A 4 4.91 -10.25 -3.20
CA LEU A 4 3.46 -10.40 -3.05
C LEU A 4 2.95 -11.62 -3.80
N THR A 5 2.12 -12.43 -3.13
CA THR A 5 1.40 -13.56 -3.72
C THR A 5 0.24 -13.08 -4.60
N ALA A 6 -0.36 -14.00 -5.37
CA ALA A 6 -1.61 -13.73 -6.08
C ALA A 6 -2.72 -13.28 -5.10
N ARG A 7 -2.83 -13.93 -3.94
CA ARG A 7 -3.81 -13.59 -2.92
C ARG A 7 -3.60 -12.18 -2.34
N ASP A 8 -2.34 -11.81 -2.08
CA ASP A 8 -2.01 -10.45 -1.60
C ASP A 8 -2.47 -9.39 -2.61
N ARG A 9 -2.28 -9.66 -3.91
CA ARG A 9 -2.70 -8.76 -5.00
C ARG A 9 -4.22 -8.67 -5.16
N GLU A 10 -4.93 -9.79 -5.02
CA GLU A 10 -6.40 -9.80 -5.02
C GLU A 10 -6.98 -8.95 -3.89
N ILE A 11 -6.44 -9.09 -2.67
CA ILE A 11 -6.86 -8.29 -1.51
C ILE A 11 -6.61 -6.81 -1.79
N ALA A 12 -5.42 -6.44 -2.26
CA ALA A 12 -5.10 -5.06 -2.59
C ALA A 12 -6.02 -4.48 -3.70
N ALA A 13 -6.34 -5.26 -4.72
CA ALA A 13 -7.25 -4.86 -5.80
C ALA A 13 -8.70 -4.68 -5.33
N MET A 14 -9.14 -5.43 -4.31
CA MET A 14 -10.45 -5.29 -3.70
C MET A 14 -10.54 -4.05 -2.79
N VAL A 15 -9.51 -3.82 -1.96
CA VAL A 15 -9.50 -2.77 -0.93
C VAL A 15 -9.14 -1.40 -1.51
N GLY A 16 -8.17 -1.35 -2.44
CA GLY A 16 -7.61 -0.11 -2.99
C GLY A 16 -8.65 0.88 -3.54
N PRO A 17 -9.63 0.45 -4.37
CA PRO A 17 -10.67 1.35 -4.89
C PRO A 17 -11.50 2.00 -3.78
N GLU A 18 -11.84 1.27 -2.72
CA GLU A 18 -12.62 1.82 -1.60
C GLU A 18 -11.79 2.82 -0.78
N MET A 19 -10.52 2.53 -0.52
CA MET A 19 -9.63 3.45 0.18
C MET A 19 -9.48 4.77 -0.59
N ARG A 20 -9.27 4.69 -1.91
CA ARG A 20 -9.22 5.87 -2.77
C ARG A 20 -10.53 6.66 -2.76
N ARG A 21 -11.70 5.98 -2.81
CA ARG A 21 -13.02 6.65 -2.70
C ARG A 21 -13.18 7.43 -1.40
N ARG A 22 -12.60 6.93 -0.30
CA ARG A 22 -12.61 7.58 1.02
C ARG A 22 -11.54 8.67 1.19
N GLY A 23 -10.76 8.98 0.15
CA GLY A 23 -9.67 9.95 0.21
C GLY A 23 -8.39 9.42 0.88
N MET A 24 -8.32 8.13 1.19
CA MET A 24 -7.12 7.53 1.77
C MET A 24 -6.09 7.28 0.66
N ARG A 25 -5.05 8.12 0.63
CA ARG A 25 -3.99 8.09 -0.39
C ARG A 25 -2.86 7.10 -0.08
N PHE A 26 -2.62 6.84 1.20
CA PHE A 26 -1.57 5.95 1.66
C PHE A 26 -2.10 5.08 2.80
N VAL A 27 -2.07 3.76 2.61
CA VAL A 27 -2.61 2.78 3.56
C VAL A 27 -1.69 1.56 3.65
N GLY A 28 -1.62 0.95 4.82
CA GLY A 28 -0.97 -0.35 5.04
C GLY A 28 -2.01 -1.46 5.14
N LEU A 29 -1.75 -2.63 4.55
CA LEU A 29 -2.61 -3.80 4.63
C LEU A 29 -1.88 -4.92 5.37
N ASP A 30 -2.49 -5.41 6.44
CA ASP A 30 -1.97 -6.53 7.19
C ASP A 30 -2.68 -7.80 6.75
N VAL A 31 -1.91 -8.74 6.19
CA VAL A 31 -2.43 -9.99 5.63
C VAL A 31 -1.73 -11.16 6.30
N ILE A 32 -2.51 -12.00 6.99
CA ILE A 32 -2.04 -13.21 7.67
C ILE A 32 -2.81 -14.40 7.11
N GLY A 33 -2.09 -15.44 6.66
CA GLY A 33 -2.70 -16.66 6.13
C GLY A 33 -3.59 -16.46 4.89
N GLY A 34 -3.40 -15.38 4.13
CA GLY A 34 -4.24 -15.05 2.96
C GLY A 34 -5.54 -14.32 3.30
N HIS A 35 -5.69 -13.85 4.55
CA HIS A 35 -6.81 -13.06 5.04
C HIS A 35 -6.35 -11.66 5.44
N LEU A 36 -7.12 -10.64 5.05
CA LEU A 36 -6.93 -9.27 5.52
C LEU A 36 -7.37 -9.18 6.99
N THR A 37 -6.47 -8.77 7.87
CA THR A 37 -6.75 -8.64 9.31
C THR A 37 -6.90 -7.20 9.75
N GLU A 38 -6.17 -6.27 9.13
CA GLU A 38 -6.18 -4.85 9.48
C GLU A 38 -5.91 -3.95 8.25
N VAL A 39 -6.48 -2.74 8.29
CA VAL A 39 -6.18 -1.66 7.34
C VAL A 39 -5.68 -0.44 8.11
N ASN A 40 -4.39 -0.17 8.01
CA ASN A 40 -3.72 0.94 8.68
C ASN A 40 -3.84 2.22 7.85
N VAL A 41 -4.68 3.17 8.31
CA VAL A 41 -4.99 4.40 7.56
C VAL A 41 -4.36 5.68 8.11
N THR A 42 -3.86 5.67 9.34
CA THR A 42 -3.39 6.90 10.01
C THR A 42 -1.90 7.14 9.80
N SER A 43 -1.07 6.15 10.15
CA SER A 43 0.40 6.26 10.06
C SER A 43 1.04 4.92 9.66
N PRO A 44 0.68 4.36 8.50
CA PRO A 44 1.30 3.12 8.03
C PRO A 44 2.81 3.28 7.83
N THR A 45 3.57 2.26 8.22
CA THR A 45 5.05 2.27 8.29
C THR A 45 5.68 1.24 7.32
N CYS A 46 6.89 0.75 7.60
CA CYS A 46 7.63 -0.26 6.86
C CYS A 46 8.20 0.17 5.50
N ILE A 47 8.10 1.44 5.12
CA ILE A 47 8.62 1.95 3.83
C ILE A 47 10.13 1.69 3.70
N ARG A 48 10.91 1.98 4.76
CA ARG A 48 12.38 1.89 4.70
C ARG A 48 12.86 0.46 4.48
N GLU A 49 12.25 -0.48 5.17
CA GLU A 49 12.53 -1.91 5.09
C GLU A 49 12.14 -2.47 3.72
N ILE A 50 11.01 -2.01 3.16
CA ILE A 50 10.55 -2.44 1.83
C ILE A 50 11.42 -1.85 0.73
N ASP A 51 11.68 -0.55 0.76
CA ASP A 51 12.54 0.13 -0.22
C ASP A 51 13.91 -0.56 -0.28
N ALA A 52 14.55 -0.80 0.86
CA ALA A 52 15.85 -1.47 0.93
C ALA A 52 15.79 -2.92 0.42
N GLY A 53 14.72 -3.66 0.73
CA GLY A 53 14.59 -5.06 0.37
C GLY A 53 14.13 -5.32 -1.07
N ALA A 54 13.45 -4.36 -1.70
CA ALA A 54 12.89 -4.50 -3.06
C ALA A 54 13.53 -3.56 -4.09
N GLY A 55 14.44 -2.67 -3.67
CA GLY A 55 15.02 -1.65 -4.55
C GLY A 55 13.98 -0.64 -5.04
N LEU A 56 13.01 -0.29 -4.17
CA LEU A 56 11.93 0.63 -4.50
C LEU A 56 12.18 2.03 -3.91
N ASN A 57 11.36 2.99 -4.37
CA ASN A 57 11.22 4.31 -3.76
C ASN A 57 9.73 4.59 -3.54
N ILE A 58 9.15 3.99 -2.49
CA ILE A 58 7.72 4.11 -2.19
C ILE A 58 7.35 5.56 -1.86
N ALA A 59 8.23 6.30 -1.20
CA ALA A 59 8.02 7.73 -0.95
C ALA A 59 7.85 8.51 -2.27
N GLY A 60 8.73 8.28 -3.25
CA GLY A 60 8.62 8.85 -4.59
C GLY A 60 7.29 8.49 -5.26
N LEU A 61 6.90 7.21 -5.24
CA LEU A 61 5.62 6.77 -5.80
C LEU A 61 4.40 7.47 -5.18
N LEU A 62 4.45 7.74 -3.87
CA LEU A 62 3.40 8.47 -3.17
C LEU A 62 3.37 9.95 -3.60
N PHE A 63 4.52 10.63 -3.64
CA PHE A 63 4.59 12.02 -4.10
C PHE A 63 4.15 12.17 -5.56
N ASP A 64 4.61 11.28 -6.45
CA ASP A 64 4.16 11.25 -7.85
C ASP A 64 2.63 11.11 -7.95
N ALA A 65 2.01 10.33 -7.07
CA ALA A 65 0.56 10.19 -7.03
C ALA A 65 -0.14 11.46 -6.54
N LEU A 66 0.37 12.08 -5.48
CA LEU A 66 -0.17 13.33 -4.94
C LEU A 66 -0.06 14.49 -5.95
N GLU A 67 1.07 14.59 -6.65
CA GLU A 67 1.29 15.61 -7.68
C GLU A 67 0.34 15.43 -8.87
N ARG A 68 0.10 14.19 -9.32
CA ARG A 68 -0.86 13.89 -10.40
C ARG A 68 -2.30 14.29 -10.07
N ASP A 69 -2.70 14.22 -8.79
CA ASP A 69 -4.04 14.62 -8.39
C ASP A 69 -4.17 16.13 -8.12
N ALA A 70 -3.05 16.83 -7.95
CA ALA A 70 -3.02 18.28 -7.76
C ALA A 70 -3.02 19.06 -9.08
N ALA A 71 -2.70 18.40 -10.20
CA ALA A 71 -2.75 18.92 -11.56
C ALA A 71 -4.14 18.74 -12.20
#